data_AF-A0A357IU61-F1
#
_entry.id   AF-A0A357IU61-F1
#
_cell.length_a   1.000
_cell.length_b   1.000
_cell.length_c   1.000
_cell.angle_alpha   90.00
_cell.angle_beta   90.00
_cell.angle_gamma   90.00
#
_symmetry.space_group_name_H-M   'P 1'
#
loop_
_entity.id
_entity.type
_entity.pdbx_description
1 polymer ?
#
loop_
_entity_poly.entity_id
_entity_poly.type
_entity_poly.pdbx_seq_one_letter_code
_entity_poly.pdbx_strand_id
1 'polypeptide(L)'
;MLREELPCPVIGVIHPGARAVVAQSRTGRVGVIGTRSTIKSGAYEREIRRLNSDLSIFSKACPLLVPVIEEGWMDKKVTGQILQEYLSEMVREDVDSLVLGCTHYPLLKKAIKDQYPELKLIDSSVETARAVKQQLEERELLREASESGPTSGLKTDNGNRGSVRILLTDITDHIESLERLFFRHPFQSLEEIQIDDMTR
;
A
#
# COMPACT_ATOMS: atom_id res chain seq x y z
N MET A 1 -13.79 17.15 2.02
CA MET A 1 -14.86 16.25 1.56
C MET A 1 -15.02 15.04 2.50
N LEU A 2 -14.50 13.83 2.24
CA LEU A 2 -14.81 12.66 3.12
C LEU A 2 -14.44 12.82 4.60
N ARG A 3 -13.29 13.41 4.90
CA ARG A 3 -12.85 13.67 6.29
C ARG A 3 -13.74 14.66 7.06
N GLU A 4 -14.42 15.54 6.34
CA GLU A 4 -15.25 16.60 6.92
C GLU A 4 -16.72 16.16 7.01
N GLU A 5 -17.13 15.22 6.14
CA GLU A 5 -18.51 14.77 6.01
C GLU A 5 -18.84 13.53 6.86
N LEU A 6 -17.83 12.72 7.23
CA LEU A 6 -18.04 11.48 7.97
C LEU A 6 -17.77 11.65 9.47
N PRO A 7 -18.59 11.04 10.35
CA PRO A 7 -18.40 11.11 11.80
C PRO A 7 -17.25 10.21 12.29
N CYS A 8 -16.71 9.36 11.42
CA CYS A 8 -15.62 8.43 11.74
C CYS A 8 -14.26 8.93 11.23
N PRO A 9 -13.14 8.51 11.85
CA PRO A 9 -11.81 8.85 11.37
C PRO A 9 -11.56 8.29 9.96
N VAL A 10 -11.11 9.15 9.04
CA VAL A 10 -10.77 8.73 7.66
C VAL A 10 -9.26 8.81 7.45
N ILE A 11 -8.63 7.65 7.27
CA ILE A 11 -7.19 7.52 7.07
C ILE A 11 -6.94 7.17 5.60
N GLY A 12 -6.13 7.99 4.94
CA GLY A 12 -5.69 7.75 3.55
C GLY A 12 -4.30 7.13 3.53
N VAL A 13 -3.92 6.54 2.39
CA VAL A 13 -2.65 5.81 2.24
C VAL A 13 -1.42 6.70 1.99
N ILE A 14 -1.63 7.94 1.53
CA ILE A 14 -0.54 8.84 1.12
C ILE A 14 0.21 9.39 2.34
N HIS A 15 -0.52 9.93 3.33
CA HIS A 15 0.10 10.58 4.49
C HIS A 15 1.00 9.63 5.31
N PRO A 16 0.58 8.39 5.65
CA PRO A 16 1.45 7.46 6.35
C PRO A 16 2.74 7.13 5.58
N GLY A 17 2.63 6.90 4.26
CA GLY A 17 3.80 6.64 3.40
C GLY A 17 4.73 7.85 3.30
N ALA A 18 4.19 9.06 3.16
CA ALA A 18 4.96 10.30 3.13
C ALA A 18 5.71 10.54 4.47
N ARG A 19 5.03 10.33 5.60
CA ARG A 19 5.67 10.43 6.92
C ARG A 19 6.82 9.44 7.09
N ALA A 20 6.61 8.20 6.66
CA ALA A 20 7.62 7.16 6.76
C ALA A 20 8.86 7.43 5.89
N VAL A 21 8.68 7.92 4.65
CA VAL A 21 9.83 8.21 3.78
C VAL A 21 10.65 9.39 4.29
N VAL A 22 9.98 10.43 4.81
CA VAL A 22 10.64 11.60 5.43
C VAL A 22 11.47 11.17 6.64
N ALA A 23 10.94 10.27 7.48
CA ALA A 23 11.64 9.80 8.68
C ALA A 23 12.82 8.84 8.39
N GLN A 24 12.79 8.13 7.27
CA GLN A 24 13.78 7.09 6.96
C GLN A 24 14.92 7.55 6.06
N SER A 25 14.72 8.61 5.27
CA SER A 25 15.77 9.12 4.39
C SER A 25 16.93 9.70 5.18
N ARG A 26 18.15 9.39 4.73
CA ARG A 26 19.41 9.89 5.28
C ARG A 26 20.13 10.81 4.29
N THR A 27 19.93 10.59 2.99
CA THR A 27 20.54 11.43 1.94
C THR A 27 19.75 12.71 1.67
N GLY A 28 18.52 12.80 2.18
CA GLY A 28 17.60 13.88 1.85
C GLY A 28 16.98 13.74 0.45
N ARG A 29 17.20 12.61 -0.23
CA ARG A 29 16.73 12.33 -1.59
C ARG A 29 15.81 11.13 -1.56
N VAL A 30 14.54 11.35 -1.92
CA VAL A 30 13.48 10.35 -1.79
C VAL A 30 12.79 10.09 -3.12
N GLY A 31 12.44 8.84 -3.37
CA GLY A 31 11.74 8.39 -4.55
C GLY A 31 10.27 8.13 -4.26
N VAL A 32 9.40 8.39 -5.23
CA VAL A 32 8.00 7.98 -5.23
C VAL A 32 7.68 7.32 -6.57
N ILE A 33 7.26 6.07 -6.53
CA ILE A 33 6.72 5.38 -7.70
C ILE A 33 5.22 5.15 -7.54
N GLY A 34 4.46 5.31 -8.62
CA GLY A 34 3.02 5.14 -8.61
C GLY A 34 2.43 4.95 -9.99
N THR A 35 1.09 4.97 -10.06
CA THR A 35 0.38 5.03 -11.34
C THR A 35 0.56 6.42 -11.97
N ARG A 36 0.22 6.56 -13.25
CA ARG A 36 0.22 7.88 -13.93
C ARG A 36 -0.65 8.88 -13.17
N SER A 37 -1.83 8.46 -12.71
CA SER A 37 -2.77 9.31 -11.97
C SER A 37 -2.18 9.75 -10.62
N THR A 38 -1.61 8.82 -9.85
CA THR A 38 -1.00 9.14 -8.55
C THR A 38 0.13 10.16 -8.71
N ILE A 39 1.05 9.92 -9.65
CA ILE A 39 2.20 10.81 -9.86
C ILE A 39 1.76 12.16 -10.42
N LYS A 40 0.88 12.19 -11.42
CA LYS A 40 0.33 13.43 -11.98
C LYS A 40 -0.40 14.27 -10.95
N SER A 41 -1.06 13.65 -9.98
CA SER A 41 -1.78 14.37 -8.92
C SER A 41 -0.86 15.19 -8.01
N GLY A 42 0.44 14.85 -7.93
CA GLY A 42 1.41 15.48 -7.03
C GLY A 42 1.12 15.29 -5.54
N ALA A 43 0.22 14.37 -5.17
CA ALA A 43 -0.26 14.23 -3.80
C ALA A 43 0.84 13.82 -2.80
N TYR A 44 1.70 12.86 -3.16
CA TYR A 44 2.88 12.52 -2.35
C TYR A 44 3.85 13.68 -2.24
N GLU A 45 4.15 14.38 -3.34
CA GLU A 45 5.09 15.50 -3.30
C GLU A 45 4.64 16.63 -2.38
N ARG A 46 3.36 17.01 -2.47
CA ARG A 46 2.79 18.02 -1.57
C ARG A 46 2.89 17.59 -0.12
N GLU A 47 2.55 16.34 0.17
CA GLU A 47 2.56 15.84 1.54
C GLU A 47 3.98 15.69 2.11
N ILE A 48 4.93 15.22 1.31
CA ILE A 48 6.34 15.15 1.70
C ILE A 48 6.90 16.57 1.93
N ARG A 49 6.67 17.52 1.01
CA ARG A 49 7.12 18.92 1.17
C ARG A 49 6.49 19.60 2.39
N ARG A 50 5.24 19.27 2.72
CA ARG A 50 4.56 19.77 3.93
C ARG A 50 5.23 19.28 5.21
N LEU A 51 5.77 18.07 5.21
CA LEU A 51 6.44 17.45 6.35
C LEU A 51 7.92 17.86 6.44
N ASN A 52 8.60 17.99 5.30
CA ASN A 52 9.97 18.46 5.20
C ASN A 52 10.22 19.08 3.82
N SER A 53 10.39 20.40 3.77
CA SER A 53 10.60 21.16 2.53
C SER A 53 11.97 20.98 1.89
N ASP A 54 12.95 20.47 2.66
CA ASP A 54 14.35 20.42 2.24
C ASP A 54 14.68 19.14 1.46
N LEU A 55 13.76 18.18 1.40
CA LEU A 55 13.94 16.93 0.66
C LEU A 55 13.84 17.15 -0.85
N SER A 56 14.77 16.52 -1.58
CA SER A 56 14.67 16.35 -3.02
C SER A 56 13.80 15.13 -3.34
N ILE A 57 12.73 15.36 -4.12
CA ILE A 57 11.71 14.33 -4.40
C ILE A 57 11.78 13.94 -5.87
N PHE A 58 11.95 12.64 -6.13
CA PHE A 58 12.00 12.04 -7.44
C PHE A 58 10.74 11.20 -7.68
N SER A 59 9.88 11.66 -8.57
CA SER A 59 8.58 11.03 -8.84
C SER A 59 8.60 10.34 -10.20
N LYS A 60 8.22 9.05 -10.27
CA LYS A 60 8.13 8.30 -11.54
C LYS A 60 6.85 7.50 -11.64
N ALA A 61 6.14 7.72 -12.75
CA ALA A 61 5.00 6.89 -13.12
C ALA A 61 5.50 5.58 -13.70
N CYS A 62 5.02 4.45 -13.18
CA CYS A 62 5.47 3.11 -13.54
C CYS A 62 4.30 2.25 -14.08
N PRO A 63 3.65 2.65 -15.20
CA PRO A 63 2.42 2.04 -15.69
C PRO A 63 2.52 0.55 -16.03
N LEU A 64 3.72 0.04 -16.33
CA LEU A 64 3.93 -1.37 -16.66
C LEU A 64 3.95 -2.29 -15.44
N LEU A 65 4.13 -1.76 -14.22
CA LEU A 65 4.29 -2.60 -13.04
C LEU A 65 2.99 -3.29 -12.62
N VAL A 66 1.83 -2.63 -12.76
CA VAL A 66 0.53 -3.25 -12.42
C VAL A 66 0.23 -4.46 -13.32
N PRO A 67 0.27 -4.35 -14.66
CA PRO A 67 0.03 -5.52 -15.52
C PRO A 67 1.02 -6.67 -15.26
N VAL A 68 2.30 -6.37 -15.05
CA VAL A 68 3.32 -7.39 -14.75
C VAL A 68 3.02 -8.14 -13.45
N ILE A 69 2.49 -7.44 -12.44
CA ILE A 69 2.10 -8.04 -11.16
C ILE A 69 0.84 -8.89 -11.35
N GLU A 70 -0.17 -8.38 -12.04
CA GLU A 70 -1.44 -9.09 -12.29
C GLU A 70 -1.25 -10.35 -13.14
N GLU A 71 -0.28 -10.35 -14.06
CA GLU A 71 0.15 -11.52 -14.84
C GLU A 71 1.01 -12.52 -14.05
N GLY A 72 1.35 -12.22 -12.79
CA GLY A 72 2.18 -13.08 -11.94
C GLY A 72 3.66 -13.12 -12.36
N TRP A 73 4.14 -12.11 -13.08
CA TRP A 73 5.49 -12.11 -13.68
C TRP A 73 6.59 -11.54 -12.77
N MET A 74 6.34 -11.41 -11.47
CA MET A 74 7.23 -10.73 -10.52
C MET A 74 8.67 -11.27 -10.53
N ASP A 75 8.85 -12.59 -10.73
CA ASP A 75 10.17 -13.25 -10.77
C ASP A 75 10.75 -13.42 -12.19
N LYS A 76 10.08 -12.91 -13.23
CA LYS A 76 10.58 -13.01 -14.61
C LYS A 76 11.65 -11.95 -14.89
N LYS A 77 12.59 -12.29 -15.79
CA LYS A 77 13.65 -11.37 -16.26
C LYS A 77 13.12 -10.03 -16.76
N VAL A 78 11.97 -10.03 -17.45
CA VAL A 78 11.33 -8.81 -17.96
C VAL A 78 11.02 -7.81 -16.84
N THR A 79 10.61 -8.29 -15.66
CA THR A 79 10.32 -7.44 -14.50
C THR A 79 11.55 -6.71 -14.02
N GLY A 80 12.71 -7.39 -13.96
CA GLY A 80 13.99 -6.74 -13.63
C GLY A 80 14.37 -5.66 -14.65
N GLN A 81 14.14 -5.88 -15.94
CA GLN A 81 14.40 -4.86 -16.97
C GLN A 81 13.48 -3.65 -16.85
N ILE A 82 12.20 -3.87 -16.54
CA ILE A 82 11.23 -2.79 -16.32
C ILE A 82 11.59 -1.98 -15.05
N LEU A 83 11.99 -2.66 -13.97
CA LEU A 83 12.47 -2.00 -12.75
C LEU A 83 13.75 -1.20 -13.02
N GLN A 84 14.66 -1.73 -13.83
CA GLN A 84 15.86 -1.01 -14.26
C GLN A 84 15.53 0.29 -14.97
N GLU A 85 14.62 0.24 -15.94
CA GLU A 85 14.17 1.41 -16.71
C GLU A 85 13.55 2.49 -15.80
N TYR A 86 12.75 2.09 -14.81
CA TYR A 86 12.08 3.06 -13.94
C TYR A 86 12.97 3.61 -12.81
N LEU A 87 13.87 2.81 -12.26
CA LEU A 87 14.58 3.14 -11.00
C LEU A 87 16.03 3.56 -11.19
N SER A 88 16.67 3.25 -12.33
CA SER A 88 18.11 3.53 -12.53
C SER A 88 18.48 5.00 -12.42
N GLU A 89 17.60 5.90 -12.87
CA GLU A 89 17.79 7.35 -12.71
C GLU A 89 17.74 7.77 -11.23
N MET A 90 16.74 7.30 -10.46
CA MET A 90 16.63 7.61 -9.04
C MET A 90 17.86 7.14 -8.25
N VAL A 91 18.35 5.94 -8.56
CA VAL A 91 19.52 5.38 -7.88
C VAL A 91 20.79 6.16 -8.24
N ARG A 92 20.96 6.59 -9.50
CA ARG A 92 22.06 7.49 -9.89
C ARG A 92 22.00 8.85 -9.22
N GLU A 93 20.79 9.29 -8.87
CA GLU A 93 20.52 10.50 -8.12
C GLU A 93 20.53 10.25 -6.60
N ASP A 94 21.20 9.20 -6.09
CA ASP A 94 21.38 8.92 -4.66
C ASP A 94 20.07 8.88 -3.82
N VAL A 95 18.95 8.50 -4.46
CA VAL A 95 17.71 8.21 -3.74
C VAL A 95 17.92 7.00 -2.84
N ASP A 96 17.73 7.18 -1.53
CA ASP A 96 17.95 6.12 -0.55
C ASP A 96 16.67 5.47 -0.02
N SER A 97 15.53 6.12 -0.25
CA SER A 97 14.22 5.72 0.26
C SER A 97 13.15 5.88 -0.81
N LEU A 98 12.43 4.81 -1.12
CA LEU A 98 11.46 4.73 -2.20
C LEU A 98 10.06 4.38 -1.67
N VAL A 99 9.09 5.25 -1.95
CA VAL A 99 7.68 5.00 -1.67
C VAL A 99 7.06 4.11 -2.75
N LEU A 100 6.50 2.99 -2.32
CA LEU A 100 5.63 2.13 -3.11
C LEU A 100 4.20 2.72 -3.09
N GLY A 101 3.95 3.68 -3.99
CA GLY A 101 2.73 4.51 -4.03
C GLY A 101 1.56 3.89 -4.81
N CYS A 102 1.56 2.57 -5.00
CA CYS A 102 0.47 1.80 -5.59
C CYS A 102 0.25 0.54 -4.75
N THR A 103 -1.00 0.13 -4.57
CA THR A 103 -1.39 -1.04 -3.77
C THR A 103 -0.73 -2.35 -4.24
N HIS A 104 -0.37 -2.44 -5.52
CA HIS A 104 0.27 -3.62 -6.11
C HIS A 104 1.76 -3.73 -5.78
N TYR A 105 2.46 -2.59 -5.67
CA TYR A 105 3.92 -2.56 -5.68
C TYR A 105 4.62 -3.24 -4.48
N PRO A 106 4.00 -3.43 -3.30
CA PRO A 106 4.56 -4.28 -2.25
C PRO A 106 4.95 -5.69 -2.70
N LEU A 107 4.28 -6.24 -3.72
CA LEU A 107 4.59 -7.55 -4.28
C LEU A 107 5.93 -7.58 -5.05
N LEU A 108 6.44 -6.42 -5.48
CA LEU A 108 7.73 -6.30 -6.16
C LEU A 108 8.89 -6.03 -5.20
N LYS A 109 8.68 -5.98 -3.88
CA LYS A 109 9.76 -5.69 -2.91
C LYS A 109 10.96 -6.60 -3.09
N LYS A 110 10.74 -7.89 -3.29
CA LYS A 110 11.82 -8.86 -3.51
C LYS A 110 12.59 -8.50 -4.78
N ALA A 111 11.92 -8.37 -5.92
CA ALA A 111 12.55 -8.04 -7.20
C ALA A 111 13.32 -6.69 -7.14
N ILE A 112 12.77 -5.68 -6.46
CA ILE A 112 13.45 -4.39 -6.26
C ILE A 112 14.69 -4.57 -5.38
N LYS A 113 14.60 -5.33 -4.28
CA LYS A 113 15.73 -5.56 -3.36
C LYS A 113 16.82 -6.42 -3.97
N ASP A 114 16.48 -7.39 -4.82
CA ASP A 114 17.44 -8.22 -5.53
C ASP A 114 18.36 -7.36 -6.44
N GLN A 115 17.84 -6.26 -7.00
CA GLN A 115 18.59 -5.35 -7.87
C GLN A 115 19.16 -4.13 -7.13
N TYR A 116 18.46 -3.63 -6.11
CA TYR A 116 18.77 -2.41 -5.37
C TYR A 116 18.72 -2.66 -3.85
N PRO A 117 19.66 -3.45 -3.30
CA PRO A 117 19.61 -3.89 -1.91
C PRO A 117 19.63 -2.74 -0.90
N GLU A 118 20.32 -1.65 -1.22
CA GLU A 118 20.48 -0.47 -0.35
C GLU A 118 19.20 0.40 -0.28
N LEU A 119 18.30 0.29 -1.27
CA LEU A 119 17.13 1.16 -1.36
C LEU A 119 16.09 0.80 -0.30
N LYS A 120 15.80 1.69 0.64
CA LYS A 120 14.76 1.47 1.65
C LYS A 120 13.38 1.55 1.00
N LEU A 121 12.55 0.53 1.19
CA LEU A 121 11.23 0.47 0.56
C LEU A 121 10.15 0.82 1.58
N ILE A 122 9.38 1.87 1.28
CA ILE A 122 8.26 2.30 2.10
C ILE A 122 6.98 1.70 1.54
N ASP A 123 6.40 0.78 2.30
CA ASP A 123 5.14 0.14 1.95
C ASP A 123 3.96 0.90 2.54
N SER A 124 3.23 1.60 1.68
CA SER A 124 2.07 2.39 2.08
C SER A 124 1.00 1.54 2.80
N SER A 125 0.88 0.24 2.52
CA SER A 125 -0.09 -0.63 3.20
C SER A 125 0.29 -0.85 4.67
N VAL A 126 1.57 -1.13 4.95
CA VAL A 126 2.10 -1.34 6.30
C VAL A 126 2.05 -0.05 7.11
N GLU A 127 2.46 1.07 6.51
CA GLU A 127 2.44 2.36 7.21
C GLU A 127 1.00 2.83 7.49
N THR A 128 0.06 2.53 6.59
CA THR A 128 -1.36 2.79 6.83
C THR A 128 -1.90 1.93 7.96
N ALA A 129 -1.60 0.63 7.99
CA ALA A 129 -2.01 -0.26 9.08
C ALA A 129 -1.48 0.21 10.44
N ARG A 130 -0.22 0.66 10.50
CA ARG A 130 0.34 1.27 11.72
C ARG A 130 -0.38 2.55 12.12
N ALA A 131 -0.68 3.42 11.16
CA ALA A 131 -1.43 4.66 11.42
C ALA A 131 -2.86 4.38 11.91
N VAL A 132 -3.54 3.37 11.36
CA VAL A 132 -4.85 2.91 11.83
C VAL A 132 -4.75 2.41 13.26
N LYS A 133 -3.80 1.53 13.58
CA LYS A 133 -3.59 1.03 14.93
C LYS A 133 -3.39 2.16 15.93
N GLN A 134 -2.49 3.10 15.63
CA GLN A 134 -2.22 4.25 16.48
C GLN A 134 -3.49 5.09 16.71
N GLN A 135 -4.27 5.35 15.66
CA GLN A 135 -5.52 6.12 15.80
C GLN A 135 -6.60 5.39 16.61
N LEU A 136 -6.65 4.05 16.54
CA LEU A 136 -7.56 3.27 17.37
C LEU A 136 -7.11 3.27 18.84
N GLU A 137 -5.81 3.19 19.11
CA GLU A 137 -5.23 3.29 20.46
C GLU A 137 -5.52 4.64 21.10
N GLU A 138 -5.21 5.75 20.40
CA GLU A 138 -5.43 7.12 20.89
C GLU A 138 -6.90 7.44 21.19
N ARG A 139 -7.83 6.71 20.57
CA ARG A 139 -9.28 6.91 20.72
C ARG A 139 -9.94 5.86 21.60
N GLU A 140 -9.16 4.94 22.17
CA GLU A 140 -9.68 3.82 22.97
C GLU A 140 -10.69 2.94 22.20
N LEU A 141 -10.48 2.79 20.88
CA LEU A 141 -11.33 2.03 19.96
C LEU A 141 -10.76 0.65 19.61
N LEU A 142 -9.69 0.22 20.29
CA LEU A 142 -9.17 -1.14 20.11
C LEU A 142 -10.21 -2.16 20.55
N ARG A 143 -10.41 -3.19 19.73
CA ARG A 143 -11.26 -4.32 20.09
C ARG A 143 -10.66 -5.04 21.30
N GLU A 144 -11.43 -5.14 22.38
CA GLU A 144 -11.07 -5.96 23.53
C GLU A 144 -11.02 -7.45 23.15
N ALA A 145 -10.12 -8.20 23.79
CA ALA A 145 -10.09 -9.65 23.67
C ALA A 145 -11.34 -10.22 24.36
N SER A 146 -12.28 -10.80 23.60
CA SER A 146 -13.39 -11.54 24.17
C SER A 146 -13.24 -13.04 23.88
N GLU A 147 -13.54 -13.87 24.89
CA GLU A 147 -13.60 -15.34 24.73
C GLU A 147 -14.71 -15.77 23.75
N SER A 148 -15.69 -14.90 23.53
CA SER A 148 -16.83 -15.06 22.60
C SER A 148 -16.54 -14.57 21.16
N GLY A 149 -15.28 -14.29 20.82
CA GLY A 149 -14.89 -13.99 19.44
C GLY A 149 -15.21 -15.15 18.49
N PRO A 150 -15.33 -14.88 17.17
CA PRO A 150 -15.64 -15.92 16.21
C PRO A 150 -14.59 -17.04 16.27
N THR A 151 -15.05 -18.29 16.41
CA THR A 151 -14.19 -19.49 16.54
C THR A 151 -13.42 -19.78 15.24
N SER A 152 -13.94 -19.31 14.11
CA SER A 152 -13.29 -19.22 12.80
C SER A 152 -12.96 -17.76 12.47
N GLY A 153 -11.79 -17.48 11.91
CA GLY A 153 -11.34 -16.09 11.73
C GLY A 153 -9.84 -15.96 11.52
N LEU A 154 -9.41 -14.82 10.96
CA LEU A 154 -7.99 -14.49 10.91
C LEU A 154 -7.48 -14.22 12.32
N LYS A 155 -6.35 -14.85 12.66
CA LYS A 155 -5.71 -14.71 13.96
C LYS A 155 -4.80 -13.49 13.92
N THR A 156 -5.02 -12.56 14.83
CA THR A 156 -4.10 -11.44 15.08
C THR A 156 -2.85 -11.92 15.81
N ASP A 157 -1.80 -11.09 15.81
CA ASP A 157 -0.54 -11.38 16.52
C ASP A 157 -0.74 -11.65 18.02
N ASN A 158 -1.75 -11.01 18.63
CA ASN A 158 -2.11 -11.17 20.04
C ASN A 158 -3.06 -12.36 20.30
N GLY A 159 -3.31 -13.20 19.30
CA GLY A 159 -4.14 -14.40 19.44
C GLY A 159 -5.66 -14.17 19.33
N ASN A 160 -6.12 -12.92 19.30
CA ASN A 160 -7.53 -12.60 19.03
C ASN A 160 -7.93 -13.00 17.61
N ARG A 161 -9.18 -13.40 17.44
CA ARG A 161 -9.78 -13.71 16.14
C ARG A 161 -10.73 -12.61 15.70
N GLY A 162 -10.63 -12.24 14.43
CA GLY A 162 -11.59 -11.37 13.75
C GLY A 162 -12.18 -12.07 12.53
N SER A 163 -13.38 -11.66 12.14
CA SER A 163 -14.00 -12.03 10.86
C SER A 163 -13.63 -11.02 9.78
N VAL A 164 -13.35 -11.49 8.57
CA VAL A 164 -13.15 -10.61 7.40
C VAL A 164 -14.22 -10.91 6.36
N ARG A 165 -14.91 -9.86 5.92
CA ARG A 165 -15.83 -9.87 4.78
C ARG A 165 -15.23 -9.05 3.66
N ILE A 166 -15.26 -9.57 2.44
CA ILE A 166 -14.79 -8.88 1.24
C ILE A 166 -15.99 -8.69 0.32
N LEU A 167 -16.30 -7.43 0.07
CA LEU A 167 -17.42 -7.02 -0.78
C LEU A 167 -16.86 -6.50 -2.10
N LEU A 168 -17.42 -6.96 -3.21
CA LEU A 168 -16.98 -6.62 -4.56
C LEU A 168 -18.17 -6.21 -5.40
N THR A 169 -17.98 -5.26 -6.32
CA THR A 169 -19.05 -4.86 -7.25
C THR A 169 -19.19 -5.78 -8.45
N ASP A 170 -18.21 -6.64 -8.67
CA ASP A 170 -18.14 -7.61 -9.75
C ASP A 170 -17.24 -8.77 -9.31
N ILE A 171 -17.62 -9.99 -9.67
CA ILE A 171 -16.85 -11.21 -9.42
C ILE A 171 -16.55 -11.85 -10.77
N THR A 172 -15.29 -11.76 -11.18
CA THR A 172 -14.79 -12.38 -12.41
C THR A 172 -13.77 -13.46 -12.07
N ASP A 173 -13.41 -14.31 -13.04
CA ASP A 173 -12.34 -15.32 -12.91
C ASP A 173 -10.99 -14.70 -12.46
N HIS A 174 -10.81 -13.40 -12.68
CA HIS A 174 -9.64 -12.67 -12.22
C HIS A 174 -9.51 -12.62 -10.70
N ILE A 175 -10.62 -12.77 -9.95
CA ILE A 175 -10.61 -12.70 -8.48
C ILE A 175 -9.78 -13.83 -7.87
N GLU A 176 -9.83 -15.04 -8.44
CA GLU A 176 -9.05 -16.18 -7.94
C GLU A 176 -7.54 -15.95 -8.14
N SER A 177 -7.17 -15.24 -9.20
CA SER A 177 -5.78 -14.84 -9.44
C SER A 177 -5.33 -13.83 -8.38
N LEU A 178 -6.13 -12.79 -8.14
CA LEU A 178 -5.84 -11.76 -7.14
C LEU A 178 -5.81 -12.29 -5.71
N GLU A 179 -6.70 -13.22 -5.38
CA GLU A 179 -6.74 -13.92 -4.10
C GLU A 179 -5.40 -14.62 -3.84
N ARG A 180 -4.93 -15.45 -4.79
CA ARG A 180 -3.63 -16.13 -4.69
C ARG A 180 -2.45 -15.16 -4.61
N LEU A 181 -2.58 -14.01 -5.26
CA LEU A 181 -1.49 -13.03 -5.38
C LEU A 181 -1.32 -12.21 -4.10
N PHE A 182 -2.42 -11.75 -3.48
CA PHE A 182 -2.39 -10.86 -2.33
C PHE A 182 -2.65 -11.57 -1.00
N PHE A 183 -3.36 -12.69 -1.00
CA PHE A 183 -3.80 -13.37 0.20
C PHE A 183 -3.17 -14.75 0.30
N ARG A 184 -2.54 -15.03 1.45
CA ARG A 184 -1.95 -16.35 1.75
C ARG A 184 -2.99 -17.39 2.17
N HIS A 185 -4.24 -16.97 2.33
CA HIS A 185 -5.37 -17.79 2.77
C HIS A 185 -6.58 -17.44 1.91
N PRO A 186 -7.45 -18.43 1.64
CA PRO A 186 -8.65 -18.17 0.90
C PRO A 186 -9.59 -17.21 1.66
N PHE A 187 -10.38 -16.46 0.92
CA PHE A 187 -11.39 -15.57 1.45
C PHE A 187 -12.39 -16.36 2.29
N GLN A 188 -12.64 -15.89 3.51
CA GLN A 188 -13.64 -16.51 4.39
C GLN A 188 -15.05 -16.26 3.88
N SER A 189 -15.27 -15.10 3.27
CA SER A 189 -16.50 -14.73 2.59
C SER A 189 -16.19 -13.72 1.49
N LEU A 190 -16.70 -14.01 0.29
CA LEU A 190 -16.71 -13.14 -0.87
C LEU A 190 -18.18 -12.85 -1.20
N GLU A 191 -18.56 -11.58 -1.29
CA GLU A 191 -19.94 -11.18 -1.54
C GLU A 191 -19.97 -10.16 -2.67
N GLU A 192 -20.74 -10.46 -3.71
CA GLU A 192 -21.03 -9.49 -4.77
C GLU A 192 -22.12 -8.55 -4.29
N ILE A 193 -21.91 -7.25 -4.48
CA ILE A 193 -22.81 -6.19 -4.04
C ILE A 193 -23.05 -5.18 -5.16
N GLN A 194 -24.26 -4.64 -5.24
CA GLN A 194 -24.57 -3.50 -6.10
C GLN A 194 -24.54 -2.22 -5.28
N ILE A 195 -23.75 -1.23 -5.71
CA ILE A 195 -23.58 0.03 -4.94
C ILE A 195 -24.91 0.74 -4.73
N ASP A 196 -25.82 0.69 -5.71
CA ASP A 196 -27.13 1.33 -5.66
C ASP A 196 -28.00 0.79 -4.51
N ASP A 197 -27.79 -0.46 -4.08
CA ASP A 197 -28.53 -1.07 -2.98
C ASP A 197 -28.01 -0.64 -1.59
N MET A 198 -26.81 -0.04 -1.52
CA MET A 198 -26.19 0.43 -0.27
C MET A 198 -26.53 1.89 0.09
N THR A 199 -27.17 2.62 -0.82
CA THR A 199 -27.50 4.05 -0.65
C THR A 199 -28.94 4.30 -0.18
N ARG A 200 -29.69 3.23 0.12
CA ARG A 200 -31.07 3.28 0.63
C ARG A 200 -31.16 3.16 2.14
#